data_AF-A0A6B0QSX6-F1
#
_entry.id   AF-A0A6B0QSX6-F1
#
_cell.length_a   1.000
_cell.length_b   1.000
_cell.length_c   1.000
_cell.angle_alpha   90.00
_cell.angle_beta   90.00
_cell.angle_gamma   90.00
#
_symmetry.space_group_name_H-M   'P 1'
#
loop_
_entity.id
_entity.type
_entity.pdbx_description
1 polymer ?
#
loop_
_entity_poly.entity_id
_entity_poly.type
_entity_poly.pdbx_seq_one_letter_code
_entity_poly.pdbx_strand_id
1 'polypeptide(L)'
;MPSIKLQSSDGEIFEVDVEIAKQSVTIKTMLEDLGMDDEGDDDPVPLPNVNAAIVKKVIQWCTHHKDDSPPPEDDENKEKRTDDIFVWD
;
A
#
# COMPACT_ATOMS: atom_id res chain seq x y z
N MET A 1 -9.95 12.19 7.12
CA MET A 1 -9.91 10.96 6.32
C MET A 1 -9.54 9.84 7.26
N PRO A 2 -10.15 8.65 7.14
CA PRO A 2 -9.77 7.51 7.97
C PRO A 2 -8.32 7.13 7.69
N SER A 3 -7.57 6.81 8.74
CA SER A 3 -6.16 6.39 8.67
C SER A 3 -6.02 5.00 9.29
N ILE A 4 -5.12 4.20 8.74
CA ILE A 4 -4.74 2.88 9.24
C ILE A 4 -3.31 2.91 9.77
N LYS A 5 -3.05 2.14 10.83
CA LYS A 5 -1.71 1.87 11.32
C LYS A 5 -1.19 0.55 10.73
N LEU A 6 -0.02 0.59 10.11
CA LEU A 6 0.70 -0.58 9.61
C LEU A 6 1.93 -0.82 10.48
N GLN A 7 2.13 -2.01 11.00
CA GLN A 7 3.34 -2.37 11.76
C GLN A 7 4.28 -3.20 10.90
N SER A 8 5.48 -2.71 10.65
CA SER A 8 6.54 -3.44 9.95
C SER A 8 7.09 -4.62 10.76
N SER A 9 7.82 -5.52 10.10
CA SER A 9 8.52 -6.65 10.72
C SER A 9 9.51 -6.23 11.82
N ASP A 10 10.03 -5.01 11.73
CA ASP A 10 11.00 -4.45 12.68
C ASP A 10 10.33 -3.74 13.86
N GLY A 11 8.99 -3.74 13.89
CA GLY A 11 8.17 -3.15 14.94
C GLY A 11 7.84 -1.67 14.76
N GLU A 12 8.29 -1.02 13.68
CA GLU A 12 7.95 0.37 13.37
C GLU A 12 6.51 0.47 12.86
N ILE A 13 5.76 1.45 13.38
CA ILE A 13 4.35 1.70 13.05
C ILE A 13 4.25 2.91 12.11
N PHE A 14 3.47 2.75 11.05
CA PHE A 14 3.22 3.75 10.02
C PHE A 14 1.73 4.09 10.01
N GLU A 15 1.40 5.35 10.21
CA GLU A 15 0.04 5.86 10.02
C GLU A 15 -0.11 6.31 8.56
N VAL A 16 -1.05 5.71 7.85
CA VAL A 16 -1.26 5.91 6.41
C VAL A 16 -2.74 6.18 6.17
N ASP A 17 -3.05 7.09 5.25
CA ASP A 17 -4.42 7.33 4.84
C ASP A 17 -5.03 6.08 4.19
N VAL A 18 -6.27 5.76 4.52
CA VAL A 18 -6.96 4.59 3.97
C VAL A 18 -7.06 4.67 2.45
N GLU A 19 -7.23 5.86 1.85
CA GLU A 19 -7.27 6.00 0.39
C GLU A 19 -5.92 5.66 -0.26
N ILE A 20 -4.81 6.02 0.40
CA ILE A 20 -3.45 5.67 -0.04
C ILE A 20 -3.22 4.16 0.14
N ALA A 21 -3.63 3.60 1.28
CA ALA A 21 -3.51 2.18 1.56
C ALA A 21 -4.32 1.32 0.56
N LYS A 22 -5.48 1.81 0.11
CA LYS A 22 -6.34 1.15 -0.87
C LYS A 22 -5.72 1.02 -2.28
N GLN A 23 -4.65 1.75 -2.59
CA GLN A 23 -3.89 1.55 -3.84
C GLN A 23 -3.15 0.21 -3.88
N SER A 24 -2.85 -0.38 -2.72
CA SER A 24 -2.38 -1.76 -2.68
C SER A 24 -3.60 -2.68 -2.62
N VAL A 25 -3.79 -3.50 -3.67
CA VAL A 25 -4.87 -4.50 -3.70
C VAL A 25 -4.82 -5.40 -2.47
N THR A 26 -3.62 -5.83 -2.05
CA THR A 26 -3.44 -6.66 -0.86
C THR A 26 -3.91 -5.97 0.42
N ILE A 27 -3.51 -4.71 0.63
CA ILE A 27 -3.91 -3.96 1.84
C ILE A 27 -5.41 -3.64 1.80
N LYS A 28 -5.94 -3.31 0.62
CA LYS A 28 -7.37 -3.12 0.40
C LYS A 28 -8.16 -4.36 0.81
N THR A 29 -7.82 -5.54 0.28
CA THR A 29 -8.50 -6.79 0.63
C THR A 29 -8.36 -7.10 2.12
N MET A 30 -7.18 -6.89 2.72
CA MET A 30 -7.01 -7.05 4.17
C MET A 30 -7.92 -6.13 4.99
N LEU A 31 -8.08 -4.86 4.58
CA LEU A 31 -8.99 -3.91 5.21
C LEU A 31 -10.45 -4.37 5.12
N GLU A 32 -10.87 -4.81 3.92
CA GLU A 32 -12.24 -5.30 3.64
C GLU A 32 -12.56 -6.58 4.44
N ASP A 33 -11.61 -7.53 4.51
CA ASP A 33 -11.77 -8.76 5.29
C ASP A 33 -11.83 -8.50 6.80
N LEU A 34 -11.12 -7.48 7.29
CA LEU A 34 -11.11 -7.08 8.71
C LEU A 34 -12.23 -6.11 9.08
N GLY A 35 -12.98 -5.58 8.10
CA GLY A 35 -14.01 -4.57 8.31
C GLY A 35 -13.46 -3.22 8.79
N MET A 36 -12.19 -2.92 8.46
CA MET A 36 -11.46 -1.72 8.89
C MET A 36 -11.61 -0.55 7.89
N ASP A 37 -12.66 -0.59 7.05
CA ASP A 37 -12.81 0.29 5.88
C ASP A 37 -13.27 1.71 6.21
N ASP A 38 -13.98 1.86 7.34
CA ASP A 38 -14.81 3.02 7.68
C ASP A 38 -14.47 3.59 9.06
N GLU A 39 -14.08 2.74 10.01
CA GLU A 39 -13.61 3.13 11.35
C GLU A 39 -12.11 2.85 11.44
N GLY A 40 -11.31 3.89 11.63
CA GLY A 40 -9.87 3.75 11.86
C GLY A 40 -9.64 2.98 13.14
N ASP A 41 -9.44 1.68 13.02
CA ASP A 41 -9.10 0.82 14.14
C ASP A 41 -7.73 1.22 14.68
N ASP A 42 -7.60 1.33 16.00
CA ASP A 42 -6.35 1.77 16.63
C ASP A 42 -5.28 0.66 16.59
N ASP A 43 -5.72 -0.59 16.38
CA ASP A 43 -4.85 -1.76 16.31
C ASP A 43 -4.04 -1.79 14.99
N PRO A 44 -2.70 -1.89 15.07
CA PRO A 44 -1.87 -1.87 13.88
C PRO A 44 -1.93 -3.18 13.11
N VAL A 45 -2.11 -3.12 11.79
CA VAL A 45 -2.05 -4.27 10.90
C VAL A 45 -0.60 -4.75 10.77
N PRO A 46 -0.28 -5.97 11.21
CA PRO A 46 1.09 -6.47 11.21
C PRO A 46 1.52 -6.94 9.81
N LEU A 47 2.67 -6.46 9.37
CA LEU A 47 3.38 -6.82 8.14
C LEU A 47 4.66 -7.59 8.49
N PRO A 48 4.57 -8.86 8.93
CA PRO A 48 5.71 -9.60 9.51
C PRO A 48 6.85 -9.87 8.51
N ASN A 49 6.58 -9.74 7.21
CA ASN A 49 7.55 -10.02 6.15
C ASN A 49 8.08 -8.73 5.48
N VAL A 50 7.66 -7.55 5.94
CA VAL A 50 8.03 -6.27 5.31
C VAL A 50 8.66 -5.35 6.35
N ASN A 51 9.91 -5.01 6.11
CA ASN A 51 10.69 -4.15 6.99
C ASN A 51 10.29 -2.67 6.83
N ALA A 52 10.66 -1.84 7.79
CA ALA A 52 10.27 -0.42 7.83
C ALA A 52 10.68 0.37 6.58
N ALA A 53 11.89 0.10 6.06
CA ALA A 53 12.41 0.78 4.88
C ALA A 53 11.61 0.44 3.60
N ILE A 54 11.12 -0.79 3.48
CA ILE A 54 10.27 -1.21 2.37
C ILE A 54 8.86 -0.63 2.53
N VAL A 55 8.26 -0.69 3.73
CA VAL A 55 6.94 -0.10 3.98
C VAL A 55 6.93 1.38 3.59
N LYS A 56 7.97 2.13 3.95
CA LYS A 56 8.11 3.54 3.56
C LYS A 56 8.12 3.76 2.05
N LYS A 57 8.80 2.91 1.28
CA LYS A 57 8.81 2.99 -0.20
C LYS A 57 7.44 2.65 -0.79
N VAL A 58 6.75 1.65 -0.23
CA VAL A 58 5.39 1.28 -0.64
C VAL A 58 4.43 2.45 -0.42
N ILE A 59 4.46 3.07 0.76
CA ILE A 59 3.63 4.24 1.07
C ILE A 59 3.93 5.38 0.10
N GLN A 60 5.20 5.64 -0.17
CA GLN A 60 5.62 6.69 -1.11
C GLN A 60 5.10 6.42 -2.53
N TRP A 61 5.18 5.17 -2.99
CA TRP A 61 4.66 4.74 -4.29
C TRP A 61 3.13 4.87 -4.36
N CYS A 62 2.41 4.39 -3.33
CA CYS A 62 0.96 4.51 -3.24
C CYS A 62 0.50 5.98 -3.20
N THR A 63 1.25 6.84 -2.52
CA THR A 63 0.96 8.28 -2.45
C THR A 63 1.14 8.94 -3.81
N HIS A 64 2.15 8.53 -4.58
CA HIS A 64 2.40 9.06 -5.92
C HIS A 64 1.31 8.64 -6.91
N HIS A 65 0.85 7.39 -6.81
CA HIS A 65 -0.12 6.81 -7.73
C HIS A 65 -1.57 6.93 -7.25
N LYS A 66 -1.86 7.62 -6.15
CA LYS A 66 -3.23 7.75 -5.61
C LYS A 66 -4.25 8.34 -6.59
N ASP A 67 -3.78 9.18 -7.51
CA ASP A 67 -4.59 9.83 -8.55
C ASP A 67 -4.54 9.06 -9.89
N ASP A 68 -3.75 7.99 -9.97
CA ASP A 68 -3.68 7.14 -11.14
C ASP A 68 -4.88 6.19 -11.19
N SER A 69 -5.33 5.85 -12.39
CA SER A 69 -6.41 4.87 -12.53
C SER A 69 -5.92 3.53 -11.97
N PRO A 70 -6.77 2.78 -11.22
CA PRO A 70 -6.35 1.53 -10.65
C PRO A 70 -5.79 0.64 -11.76
N PRO A 71 -4.59 0.05 -11.58
CA PRO A 71 -4.05 -0.85 -12.58
C PRO A 71 -5.06 -1.99 -12.78
N PRO A 72 -5.29 -2.45 -14.03
CA PRO A 72 -6.12 -3.62 -14.26
C PRO A 72 -5.58 -4.79 -13.42
N GLU A 73 -6.47 -5.50 -12.75
CA GLU A 73 -6.14 -6.71 -11.98
C GLU A 73 -5.39 -7.68 -12.89
N ASP A 74 -4.12 -7.93 -12.57
CA ASP A 74 -3.22 -8.89 -13.21
C ASP A 74 -2.83 -8.62 -14.68
N ASP A 75 -1.65 -8.00 -14.89
CA ASP A 75 -0.91 -8.13 -16.14
C ASP A 75 0.53 -8.55 -15.80
N GLU A 76 0.69 -9.83 -15.42
CA GLU A 76 1.98 -10.52 -15.21
C GLU A 76 2.87 -10.54 -16.49
N ASN A 77 2.51 -9.88 -17.59
CA ASN A 77 3.27 -10.03 -18.82
C ASN A 77 3.21 -8.80 -19.75
N LYS A 78 3.90 -7.73 -19.36
CA LYS A 78 4.46 -6.80 -20.35
C LYS A 78 5.95 -6.65 -20.16
N GLU A 79 6.70 -7.26 -21.06
CA GLU A 79 8.07 -6.88 -21.41
C GLU A 79 8.09 -5.38 -21.78
N LYS A 80 8.20 -4.50 -20.78
CA LYS A 80 8.36 -3.06 -21.00
C LYS A 80 9.86 -2.79 -21.17
N ARG A 81 10.23 -2.19 -22.31
CA ARG A 81 11.60 -1.71 -22.58
C ARG A 81 12.10 -0.86 -21.40
N THR A 82 13.33 -1.11 -20.99
CA THR A 82 13.98 -0.51 -19.81
C THR A 82 14.44 0.94 -19.99
N ASP A 83 14.28 1.53 -21.17
CA ASP A 83 14.84 2.85 -21.51
C ASP A 83 13.88 4.02 -21.21
N ASP A 84 12.57 3.78 -21.10
CA ASP A 84 11.54 4.83 -20.95
C ASP A 84 10.73 4.68 -19.65
N ILE A 85 11.30 4.02 -18.64
CA ILE A 85 10.63 3.83 -17.37
C ILE A 85 10.83 5.08 -16.52
N PHE A 86 9.73 5.76 -16.16
CA PHE A 86 9.79 6.88 -15.23
C PHE A 86 10.40 6.40 -13.91
N VAL A 87 11.04 7.28 -13.13
CA VAL A 87 11.68 6.94 -11.85
C VAL A 87 10.73 6.29 -10.81
N TRP A 88 9.43 6.26 -11.12
CA TRP A 88 8.34 5.71 -10.32
C TRP A 88 7.64 4.48 -10.94
N ASP A 89 7.88 4.15 -12.22
CA ASP A 89 7.37 2.94 -12.93
C ASP A 89 8.49 1.88 -13.04
#